data_AF-A0A453GTZ7-F1
#
_entry.id   AF-A0A453GTZ7-F1
#
_cell.length_a   1.000
_cell.length_b   1.000
_cell.length_c   1.000
_cell.angle_alpha   90.00
_cell.angle_beta   90.00
_cell.angle_gamma   90.00
#
_symmetry.space_group_name_H-M   'P 1'
#
loop_
_entity.id
_entity.type
_entity.pdbx_description
1 polymer ?
#
loop_
_entity_poly.entity_id
_entity_poly.type
_entity_poly.pdbx_seq_one_letter_code
_entity_poly.pdbx_strand_id
1 'polypeptide(L)' 'MPKVFGESKIVEYTIKENATGPGKSQILIDNKQHYKVFGKDVDLESLITLDVEDGKVVRHQD' A
#
# COMPACT_ATOMS: atom_id res chain seq x y z
N MET A 1 -4.55 -21.84 19.13
CA MET A 1 -5.30 -20.69 18.59
C MET A 1 -5.52 -20.94 17.11
N PRO A 2 -6.74 -20.81 16.57
CA PRO A 2 -6.96 -20.96 15.13
C PRO A 2 -6.12 -19.91 14.40
N LYS A 3 -5.45 -20.33 13.32
CA LYS A 3 -4.61 -19.45 12.50
C LYS A 3 -5.55 -18.51 11.72
N VAL A 4 -5.74 -17.29 12.22
CA VAL A 4 -6.70 -16.32 11.68
C VAL A 4 -6.30 -15.85 10.27
N PHE A 5 -5.00 -15.69 10.04
CA PHE A 5 -4.41 -15.32 8.74
C PHE A 5 -3.51 -16.44 8.22
N GLY A 6 -3.88 -17.00 7.06
CA GLY A 6 -3.20 -18.17 6.48
C GLY A 6 -2.20 -17.83 5.38
N GLU A 7 -2.54 -16.86 4.53
CA GLU A 7 -1.81 -16.46 3.32
C GLU A 7 -2.05 -14.95 3.10
N SER A 8 -1.01 -14.23 2.69
CA SER A 8 -1.11 -12.86 2.22
C SER A 8 -0.20 -12.66 1.02
N LYS A 9 -0.71 -11.99 -0.02
CA LYS A 9 0.03 -11.76 -1.26
C LYS A 9 -0.42 -10.45 -1.90
N ILE A 10 0.55 -9.60 -2.28
CA ILE A 10 0.27 -8.50 -3.20
C ILE A 10 0.04 -9.11 -4.58
N VAL A 11 -1.17 -8.95 -5.10
CA VAL A 11 -1.59 -9.50 -6.39
C VAL A 11 -1.16 -8.56 -7.51
N GLU A 12 -1.42 -7.27 -7.31
CA GLU A 12 -1.13 -6.22 -8.28
C GLU A 12 -0.86 -4.93 -7.51
N TYR A 13 0.07 -4.13 -8.02
CA TYR A 13 0.25 -2.78 -7.54
C TYR A 13 0.74 -1.87 -8.66
N THR A 14 0.40 -0.60 -8.57
CA THR A 14 0.99 0.45 -9.41
C THR A 14 1.60 1.51 -8.53
N ILE A 15 2.62 2.20 -9.06
CA ILE A 15 3.28 3.30 -8.36
C ILE A 15 3.25 4.51 -9.27
N LYS A 16 2.79 5.63 -8.74
CA LYS A 16 2.83 6.92 -9.40
C LYS A 16 3.46 7.94 -8.48
N GLU A 17 4.59 8.51 -8.89
CA GLU A 17 5.24 9.61 -8.19
C GLU A 17 4.91 10.94 -8.86
N ASN A 18 4.50 11.92 -8.06
CA ASN A 18 4.20 13.28 -8.52
C ASN A 18 5.07 14.27 -7.73
N ALA A 19 5.84 15.10 -8.41
CA ALA A 19 6.56 16.19 -7.77
C ALA A 19 5.55 17.24 -7.27
N THR A 20 5.63 17.59 -5.98
CA THR A 20 4.74 18.59 -5.34
C THR A 20 5.46 19.89 -5.00
N GLY A 21 6.80 19.90 -5.12
CA GLY A 21 7.65 21.08 -4.96
C GLY A 21 9.13 20.72 -5.01
N PRO A 22 10.04 21.70 -4.87
CA PRO A 22 11.48 21.43 -4.77
C PRO A 22 11.78 20.50 -3.59
N GLY A 23 12.41 19.35 -3.86
CA GLY A 23 12.70 18.34 -2.84
C GLY A 23 11.47 17.59 -2.31
N LYS A 24 10.26 17.87 -2.82
CA LYS A 24 9.02 17.24 -2.35
C LYS A 24 8.33 16.45 -3.44
N SER A 25 7.91 15.24 -3.11
CA SER A 25 7.07 14.43 -3.99
C SER A 25 5.99 13.72 -3.19
N GLN A 26 4.96 13.29 -3.89
CA GLN A 26 3.91 12.43 -3.38
C GLN A 26 3.91 11.14 -4.20
N ILE A 27 3.98 10.00 -3.52
CA ILE A 27 3.91 8.68 -4.11
C ILE A 27 2.53 8.11 -3.82
N LEU A 28 1.82 7.75 -4.89
CA LEU A 28 0.55 7.05 -4.84
C LEU A 28 0.80 5.59 -5.22
N ILE A 29 0.32 4.67 -4.40
CA ILE A 29 0.46 3.23 -4.61
C ILE A 29 -0.95 2.63 -4.57
N ASP A 30 -1.49 2.31 -5.74
CA ASP A 30 -2.68 1.46 -5.82
C ASP A 30 -2.24 0.03 -5.52
N ASN A 31 -2.78 -0.57 -4.47
CA ASN A 31 -2.39 -1.90 -3.98
C ASN A 31 -3.61 -2.82 -3.97
N LYS A 32 -3.50 -3.95 -4.67
CA LYS A 32 -4.44 -5.06 -4.60
C LYS A 32 -3.80 -6.21 -3.85
N GLN A 33 -4.35 -6.52 -2.69
CA GLN A 33 -3.83 -7.54 -1.81
C GLN A 33 -4.84 -8.65 -1.57
N HIS A 34 -4.39 -9.88 -1.69
CA HIS A 34 -5.17 -11.06 -1.39
C HIS A 34 -4.77 -11.60 -0.02
N TYR A 35 -5.77 -11.92 0.80
CA TYR A 35 -5.63 -12.52 2.10
C TYR A 35 -6.48 -13.79 2.22
N LYS A 36 -6.01 -14.74 3.01
CA LYS A 36 -6.81 -15.88 3.47
C LYS A 36 -7.14 -15.72 4.95
N VAL A 37 -8.37 -15.29 5.23
CA VAL A 37 -8.87 -15.02 6.58
C VAL A 37 -9.89 -16.09 6.96
N PHE A 38 -9.64 -16.84 8.04
CA PHE A 38 -10.47 -17.99 8.43
C PHE A 38 -10.73 -19.01 7.29
N GLY A 39 -9.76 -19.21 6.41
CA GLY A 39 -9.87 -20.11 5.26
C GLY A 39 -10.71 -19.56 4.10
N LYS A 40 -11.17 -18.31 4.18
CA LYS A 40 -11.84 -17.61 3.10
C LYS A 40 -10.89 -16.63 2.43
N ASP A 41 -11.01 -16.54 1.12
CA ASP A 41 -10.30 -15.57 0.30
C ASP A 41 -10.94 -14.19 0.47
N VAL A 42 -10.10 -13.19 0.69
CA VAL A 42 -10.46 -11.79 0.88
C VAL A 42 -9.51 -10.93 0.06
N ASP A 43 -10.05 -10.23 -0.93
CA ASP A 43 -9.30 -9.25 -1.71
C ASP A 43 -9.54 -7.85 -1.14
N LEU A 44 -8.47 -7.11 -0.91
CA LEU A 44 -8.46 -5.74 -0.45
C LEU A 44 -7.78 -4.87 -1.51
N GLU A 45 -8.46 -3.83 -1.95
CA GLU A 45 -7.89 -2.79 -2.80
C GLU A 45 -7.75 -1.52 -1.93
N SER A 46 -6.55 -0.97 -1.85
CA SER A 46 -6.26 0.28 -1.13
C SER A 46 -5.38 1.22 -1.94
N LEU A 47 -5.48 2.52 -1.64
CA LEU A 47 -4.61 3.54 -2.19
C LEU A 47 -3.73 4.05 -1.07
N ILE A 48 -2.45 3.70 -1.11
CA ILE A 48 -1.47 4.20 -0.16
C ILE A 48 -0.90 5.50 -0.72
N THR A 49 -0.93 6.56 0.08
CA THR A 49 -0.33 7.85 -0.23
C THR A 49 0.86 8.10 0.69
N LEU A 50 2.03 8.39 0.11
CA LEU A 50 3.24 8.77 0.82
C LEU A 50 3.64 10.18 0.42
N ASP A 51 3.78 11.09 1.38
CA ASP A 51 4.46 12.36 1.14
C ASP A 51 5.95 12.19 1.46
N VAL A 52 6.80 12.62 0.53
CA VAL A 52 8.25 12.50 0.59
C VAL A 52 8.86 13.89 0.57
N GLU A 53 9.77 14.15 1.51
CA GLU A 53 10.60 15.36 1.55
C GLU A 53 12.07 14.94 1.60
N ASP A 54 12.87 15.47 0.68
CA ASP A 54 14.31 15.21 0.52
C ASP A 54 14.65 13.71 0.54
N GLY A 55 13.83 12.91 -0.15
CA GLY A 55 13.99 11.46 -0.26
C GLY A 55 13.54 10.66 0.96
N LYS A 56 12.91 11.28 1.96
CA LYS A 56 12.38 10.63 3.17
C LYS A 56 10.87 10.70 3.21
N VAL A 57 10.22 9.60 3.57
CA VAL A 57 8.78 9.58 3.83
C VAL A 57 8.49 10.36 5.11
N VAL A 58 7.71 11.44 5.01
CA VAL A 58 7.31 12.27 6.15
C VAL A 58 5.85 12.05 6.55
N ARG A 59 5.03 11.51 5.64
CA ARG A 59 3.63 11.17 5.90
C ARG A 59 3.22 9.91 5.16
N HIS A 60 2.42 9.07 5.83
CA HIS A 60 1.78 7.90 5.26
C HIS A 60 0.26 7.99 5.51
N GLN A 61 -0.53 7.71 4.48
CA GLN A 61 -1.98 7.60 4.54
C GLN A 61 -2.41 6.34 3.78
N ASP A 62 -3.37 5.62 4.33
CA ASP A 62 -4.00 4.40 3.78
C ASP A 62 -5.53 4.58 3.84
#